data_AF-A0A318K7V0-F1
#
_entry.id   AF-A0A318K7V0-F1
#
_cell.length_a   1.000
_cell.length_b   1.000
_cell.length_c   1.000
_cell.angle_alpha   90.00
_cell.angle_beta   90.00
_cell.angle_gamma   90.00
#
_symmetry.space_group_name_H-M   'P 1'
#
loop_
_entity.id
_entity.type
_entity.pdbx_description
1 polymer ?
#
loop_
_entity_poly.entity_id
_entity_poly.type
_entity_poly.pdbx_seq_one_letter_code
_entity_poly.pdbx_strand_id
1 'polypeptide(L)'
;MAAEEDGVVVDLDAHRRGETRRGRLAPVQPDRDRAEAVSPLLRAVYGEVLRDERQDQDRTLADVATAVGMSKQYLSEIERGRKEASSEMLHSICDALGMPVESLLFRGARRLGALRQLGRRPVSGARVELLAA
;
A
#
# COMPACT_ATOMS: atom_id res chain seq x y z
N MET A 1 -1.92 24.28 33.09
CA MET A 1 -1.69 22.83 33.05
C MET A 1 -1.52 22.47 31.59
N ALA A 2 -0.28 22.57 31.10
CA ALA A 2 0.08 22.40 29.70
C ALA A 2 0.58 20.97 29.50
N ALA A 3 0.00 20.25 28.54
CA ALA A 3 0.58 19.01 28.03
C ALA A 3 1.31 19.37 26.73
N GLU A 4 2.64 19.28 26.77
CA GLU A 4 3.51 19.37 25.61
C GLU A 4 3.32 18.11 24.76
N GLU A 5 2.80 18.28 23.55
CA GLU A 5 2.79 17.24 22.52
C GLU A 5 4.21 17.13 21.96
N ASP A 6 4.95 16.13 22.44
CA ASP A 6 6.32 15.82 22.02
C ASP A 6 6.28 15.19 20.61
N GLY A 7 6.19 16.06 19.59
CA GLY A 7 6.15 15.67 18.19
C GLY A 7 7.51 15.20 17.72
N VAL A 8 7.66 13.89 17.49
CA VAL A 8 8.84 13.33 16.83
C VAL A 8 8.82 13.72 15.35
N VAL A 9 9.61 14.74 15.00
CA VAL A 9 9.90 15.11 13.61
C VAL A 9 10.91 14.11 13.05
N VAL A 10 10.46 13.20 12.19
CA VAL A 10 11.35 12.29 11.46
C VAL A 10 11.86 13.02 10.22
N ASP A 11 13.12 13.47 10.27
CA ASP A 11 13.83 14.02 9.11
C ASP A 11 14.12 12.90 8.10
N LEU A 12 13.33 12.87 7.02
CA LEU A 12 13.42 11.88 5.94
C LEU A 12 14.58 12.17 4.96
N ASP A 13 15.26 13.32 5.07
CA ASP A 13 16.33 13.75 4.15
C ASP A 13 17.73 13.37 4.64
N ALA A 14 17.86 12.80 5.85
CA ALA A 14 19.14 12.50 6.50
C ALA A 14 19.95 11.34 5.88
N HIS A 15 19.48 10.69 4.81
CA HIS A 15 20.11 9.46 4.26
C HIS A 15 21.38 9.66 3.42
N ARG A 16 22.03 10.82 3.49
CA ARG A 16 23.28 11.07 2.75
C ARG A 16 24.34 11.75 3.61
N ARG A 17 25.04 10.98 4.44
CA ARG A 17 26.48 11.15 4.73
C ARG A 17 27.02 10.08 5.72
N GLY A 18 28.04 9.34 5.29
CA GLY A 18 29.10 8.82 6.17
C GLY A 18 29.12 7.31 6.48
N GLU A 19 29.96 6.57 5.77
CA GLU A 19 30.26 5.13 5.94
C GLU A 19 31.14 4.83 7.17
N THR A 20 30.99 3.67 7.84
CA THR A 20 32.15 2.89 8.36
C THR A 20 31.86 1.39 8.55
N ARG A 21 32.58 0.57 7.77
CA ARG A 21 32.89 -0.89 7.84
C ARG A 21 32.28 -1.77 8.96
N ARG A 22 31.46 -2.75 8.54
CA ARG A 22 31.60 -4.19 8.90
C ARG A 22 30.78 -5.07 7.93
N GLY A 23 31.43 -6.06 7.32
CA GLY A 23 30.80 -7.14 6.53
C GLY A 23 30.26 -6.70 5.17
N ARG A 24 31.00 -6.97 4.09
CA ARG A 24 30.59 -6.62 2.73
C ARG A 24 29.51 -7.60 2.23
N LEU A 25 28.30 -7.49 2.75
CA LEU A 25 27.12 -7.82 1.95
C LEU A 25 27.11 -6.80 0.83
N ALA A 26 27.41 -7.25 -0.40
CA ALA A 26 27.23 -6.39 -1.55
C ALA A 26 25.80 -5.84 -1.50
N PRO A 27 25.58 -4.53 -1.66
CA PRO A 27 24.23 -4.01 -1.78
C PRO A 27 23.61 -4.75 -2.97
N VAL A 28 22.60 -5.58 -2.70
CA VAL A 28 21.70 -6.09 -3.74
C VAL A 28 21.05 -4.83 -4.29
N GLN A 29 21.65 -4.26 -5.34
CA GLN A 29 21.07 -3.14 -6.04
C GLN A 29 19.77 -3.69 -6.61
N PRO A 30 18.59 -3.26 -6.11
CA PRO A 30 17.37 -3.63 -6.77
C PRO A 30 17.51 -3.09 -8.20
N ASP A 31 17.48 -4.00 -9.14
CA ASP A 31 17.38 -3.77 -10.58
C ASP A 31 16.61 -2.46 -10.84
N ARG A 32 17.35 -1.38 -11.13
CA ARG A 32 16.80 -0.01 -11.16
C ARG A 32 15.74 0.12 -12.26
N ASP A 33 15.86 -0.69 -13.30
CA ASP A 33 14.91 -0.78 -14.41
C ASP A 33 13.60 -1.46 -14.00
N ARG A 34 13.60 -2.23 -12.89
CA ARG A 34 12.41 -2.89 -12.32
C ARG A 34 11.66 -2.00 -11.31
N ALA A 35 12.34 -1.03 -10.71
CA ALA A 35 11.75 -0.09 -9.75
C ALA A 35 10.85 0.96 -10.44
N GLU A 36 10.91 1.06 -11.77
CA GLU A 36 10.11 2.00 -12.57
C GLU A 36 8.73 1.47 -12.97
N ALA A 37 8.41 0.21 -12.65
CA ALA A 37 7.02 -0.20 -12.49
C ALA A 37 6.48 0.50 -11.25
N VAL A 38 6.00 1.74 -11.43
CA VAL A 38 5.53 2.65 -10.38
C VAL A 38 4.70 1.86 -9.38
N SER A 39 5.28 1.63 -8.20
CA SER A 39 4.59 0.90 -7.14
C SER A 39 3.28 1.64 -6.86
N PRO A 40 2.13 0.92 -6.83
CA PRO A 40 0.83 1.57 -6.72
C PRO A 40 0.77 2.37 -5.42
N LEU A 41 0.09 3.50 -5.48
CA LEU A 41 -0.11 4.35 -4.32
C LEU A 41 -1.04 3.64 -3.33
N LEU A 42 -0.80 3.80 -2.04
CA LEU A 42 -1.57 3.13 -1.00
C LEU A 42 -3.07 3.44 -1.10
N ARG A 43 -3.43 4.69 -1.41
CA ARG A 43 -4.83 5.08 -1.65
C ARG A 43 -5.52 4.28 -2.76
N ALA A 44 -4.79 3.86 -3.79
CA ALA A 44 -5.33 3.04 -4.86
C ALA A 44 -5.56 1.60 -4.37
N VAL A 45 -4.58 1.05 -3.65
CA VAL A 45 -4.67 -0.30 -3.09
C VAL A 45 -5.83 -0.40 -2.09
N TYR A 46 -5.93 0.53 -1.14
CA TYR A 46 -7.02 0.54 -0.17
C TYR A 46 -8.36 0.85 -0.83
N GLY A 47 -8.40 1.78 -1.79
CA GLY A 47 -9.60 2.08 -2.57
C GLY A 47 -10.17 0.84 -3.27
N GLU A 48 -9.32 0.02 -3.89
CA GLU A 48 -9.74 -1.23 -4.52
C GLU A 48 -10.26 -2.25 -3.49
N VAL A 49 -9.60 -2.40 -2.34
CA VAL A 49 -10.08 -3.33 -1.28
C VAL A 49 -11.45 -2.91 -0.74
N LEU A 50 -11.67 -1.62 -0.48
CA LEU A 50 -12.96 -1.10 -0.03
C LEU A 50 -14.06 -1.31 -1.08
N ARG A 51 -13.71 -1.09 -2.34
CA ARG A 51 -14.58 -1.31 -3.49
C ARG A 51 -14.95 -2.78 -3.66
N ASP A 52 -14.00 -3.69 -3.48
CA ASP A 52 -14.20 -5.13 -3.57
C ASP A 52 -15.18 -5.57 -2.47
N GLU A 53 -14.92 -5.19 -1.21
CA GLU A 53 -15.84 -5.50 -0.10
C GLU A 53 -17.25 -4.95 -0.33
N ARG A 54 -17.38 -3.70 -0.79
CA ARG A 54 -18.71 -3.13 -1.06
C ARG A 54 -19.46 -3.92 -2.13
N GLN A 55 -18.77 -4.34 -3.18
CA GLN A 55 -19.37 -5.14 -4.27
C GLN A 55 -19.70 -6.55 -3.81
N ASP A 56 -18.88 -7.17 -2.97
CA ASP A 56 -19.13 -8.49 -2.40
C ASP A 56 -20.40 -8.52 -1.52
N GLN A 57 -20.79 -7.36 -0.99
CA GLN A 57 -22.04 -7.16 -0.25
C GLN A 57 -23.24 -6.75 -1.14
N ASP A 58 -23.06 -6.66 -2.46
CA ASP A 58 -24.05 -6.13 -3.43
C ASP A 58 -24.54 -4.71 -3.10
N ARG A 59 -23.77 -3.93 -2.32
CA ARG A 59 -24.15 -2.58 -1.91
C ARG A 59 -23.74 -1.55 -2.94
N THR A 60 -24.57 -0.53 -3.15
CA THR A 60 -24.24 0.58 -4.03
C THR A 60 -23.34 1.60 -3.33
N LEU A 61 -22.65 2.44 -4.11
CA LEU A 61 -21.92 3.60 -3.57
C LEU A 61 -22.83 4.52 -2.74
N ALA A 62 -24.13 4.63 -3.08
CA ALA A 62 -25.05 5.47 -2.34
C ALA A 62 -25.32 4.89 -0.94
N ASP A 63 -25.53 3.58 -0.84
CA ASP A 63 -25.83 2.90 0.43
C ASP A 63 -24.70 3.08 1.46
N VAL A 64 -23.45 3.00 1.00
CA VAL A 64 -22.29 3.21 1.88
C VAL A 64 -22.08 4.68 2.14
N ALA A 65 -22.11 5.54 1.12
CA ALA A 65 -21.87 6.98 1.28
C ALA A 65 -22.86 7.61 2.27
N THR A 66 -24.13 7.22 2.24
CA THR A 66 -25.14 7.65 3.22
C THR A 66 -24.81 7.17 4.63
N ALA A 67 -24.36 5.93 4.81
CA ALA A 67 -24.01 5.37 6.12
C ALA A 67 -22.83 6.11 6.80
N VAL A 68 -21.87 6.59 6.02
CA VAL A 68 -20.73 7.39 6.51
C VAL A 68 -20.93 8.91 6.41
N GLY A 69 -22.11 9.39 6.00
CA GLY A 69 -22.40 10.82 5.92
C GLY A 69 -21.56 11.59 4.90
N MET A 70 -21.16 10.93 3.80
CA MET A 70 -20.37 11.55 2.72
C MET A 70 -21.11 11.55 1.38
N SER A 71 -20.60 12.29 0.41
CA SER A 71 -21.17 12.26 -0.94
C SER A 71 -20.80 10.97 -1.68
N LYS A 72 -21.71 10.47 -2.52
CA LYS A 72 -21.45 9.36 -3.44
C LYS A 72 -20.19 9.61 -4.29
N GLN A 73 -20.02 10.84 -4.79
CA GLN A 73 -18.85 11.21 -5.58
C GLN A 73 -17.56 11.04 -4.78
N TYR A 74 -17.53 11.50 -3.53
CA TYR A 74 -16.34 11.44 -2.69
C TYR A 74 -15.92 9.99 -2.40
N LEU A 75 -16.86 9.13 -1.99
CA LEU A 75 -16.58 7.69 -1.84
C LEU A 75 -16.06 7.07 -3.13
N SER A 76 -16.62 7.48 -4.27
CA SER A 76 -16.21 7.02 -5.59
C SER A 76 -14.77 7.45 -5.94
N GLU A 77 -14.32 8.62 -5.49
CA GLU A 77 -12.94 9.05 -5.67
C GLU A 77 -11.97 8.29 -4.77
N ILE A 78 -12.39 7.96 -3.55
CA ILE A 78 -11.63 7.11 -2.62
C ILE A 78 -11.46 5.70 -3.21
N GLU A 79 -12.54 5.05 -3.63
CA GLU A 79 -12.51 3.70 -4.22
C GLU A 79 -11.63 3.57 -5.47
N ARG A 80 -11.39 4.69 -6.17
CA ARG A 80 -10.53 4.72 -7.37
C ARG A 80 -9.12 5.22 -7.06
N GLY A 81 -8.78 5.46 -5.79
CA GLY A 81 -7.49 6.00 -5.40
C GLY A 81 -7.20 7.39 -5.94
N ARG A 82 -8.22 8.22 -6.20
CA ARG A 82 -8.05 9.61 -6.62
C ARG A 82 -7.89 10.58 -5.46
N LYS A 83 -8.36 10.22 -4.27
CA LYS A 83 -8.25 11.00 -3.04
C LYS A 83 -7.49 10.23 -1.98
N GLU A 84 -6.69 10.96 -1.21
CA GLU A 84 -6.18 10.48 0.07
C GLU A 84 -7.32 10.53 1.08
N ALA A 85 -7.59 9.40 1.73
CA ALA A 85 -8.54 9.33 2.83
C ALA A 85 -7.76 9.40 4.14
N SER A 86 -8.25 10.19 5.10
CA SER A 86 -7.68 10.19 6.45
C SER A 86 -7.94 8.84 7.14
N SER A 87 -7.19 8.56 8.20
CA SER A 87 -7.36 7.34 8.99
C SER A 87 -8.78 7.23 9.56
N GLU A 88 -9.36 8.34 10.02
CA GLU A 88 -10.74 8.41 10.53
C GLU A 88 -11.77 8.10 9.45
N MET A 89 -11.55 8.59 8.22
CA MET A 89 -12.43 8.29 7.10
C MET A 89 -12.33 6.82 6.66
N LEU A 90 -11.11 6.27 6.59
CA LEU A 90 -10.92 4.85 6.31
C LEU A 90 -11.61 3.98 7.37
N HIS A 91 -11.44 4.31 8.65
CA HIS A 91 -12.11 3.63 9.75
C HIS A 91 -13.64 3.70 9.61
N SER A 92 -14.19 4.88 9.35
CA SER A 92 -15.63 5.08 9.18
C SER A 92 -16.20 4.24 8.02
N ILE A 93 -15.50 4.17 6.89
CA ILE A 93 -15.91 3.36 5.73
C ILE A 93 -15.83 1.87 6.08
N CYS A 94 -14.77 1.43 6.76
CA CYS A 94 -14.62 0.04 7.22
C CYS A 94 -15.78 -0.35 8.15
N ASP A 95 -16.09 0.49 9.14
CA ASP A 95 -17.21 0.29 10.06
C ASP A 95 -18.55 0.20 9.31
N ALA A 96 -18.79 1.11 8.36
CA ALA A 96 -20.00 1.06 7.54
C ALA A 96 -20.11 -0.18 6.64
N LEU A 97 -18.98 -0.79 6.29
CA LEU A 97 -18.90 -2.07 5.58
C LEU A 97 -18.89 -3.27 6.53
N GLY A 98 -18.92 -3.08 7.86
CA GLY A 98 -18.81 -4.17 8.83
C GLY A 98 -17.46 -4.92 8.74
N MET A 99 -16.43 -4.25 8.23
CA MET A 99 -15.09 -4.81 8.07
C MET A 99 -14.15 -4.22 9.13
N PRO A 100 -13.35 -5.04 9.84
CA PRO A 100 -12.31 -4.52 10.72
C PRO A 100 -11.14 -3.91 9.91
N VAL A 101 -10.53 -2.83 10.40
CA VAL A 101 -9.45 -2.09 9.71
C VAL A 101 -8.23 -2.99 9.43
N GLU A 102 -7.96 -3.96 10.30
CA GLU A 102 -6.91 -4.96 10.13
C GLU A 102 -7.10 -5.77 8.85
N SER A 103 -8.36 -6.02 8.44
CA SER A 103 -8.66 -6.70 7.17
C SER A 103 -8.31 -5.82 5.97
N LEU A 104 -8.57 -4.52 6.04
CA LEU A 104 -8.16 -3.56 5.00
C LEU A 104 -6.63 -3.58 4.83
N LEU A 105 -5.90 -3.50 5.94
CA LEU A 105 -4.43 -3.53 5.95
C LEU A 105 -3.89 -4.86 5.40
N PHE A 106 -4.42 -5.99 5.87
CA PHE A 106 -3.98 -7.32 5.44
C PHE A 106 -4.25 -7.56 3.94
N ARG A 107 -5.46 -7.24 3.46
CA ARG A 107 -5.82 -7.35 2.04
C ARG A 107 -4.97 -6.42 1.19
N GLY A 108 -4.71 -5.19 1.65
CA GLY A 108 -3.83 -4.24 0.97
C GLY A 108 -2.39 -4.74 0.86
N ALA A 109 -1.82 -5.24 1.95
CA ALA A 109 -0.47 -5.83 1.97
C ALA A 109 -0.36 -7.04 1.02
N ARG A 110 -1.37 -7.93 1.02
CA ARG A 110 -1.44 -9.07 0.08
C ARG A 110 -1.47 -8.60 -1.37
N ARG A 111 -2.27 -7.57 -1.69
CA ARG A 111 -2.37 -7.02 -3.05
C ARG A 111 -1.05 -6.41 -3.52
N LEU A 112 -0.39 -5.63 -2.67
CA LEU A 112 0.96 -5.11 -2.94
C LEU A 112 1.96 -6.22 -3.20
N GLY A 113 1.94 -7.28 -2.38
CA GLY A 113 2.77 -8.47 -2.57
C GLY A 113 2.53 -9.17 -3.91
N ALA A 114 1.26 -9.31 -4.32
CA ALA A 114 0.89 -9.90 -5.60
C ALA A 114 1.34 -9.04 -6.78
N LEU A 115 1.13 -7.72 -6.72
CA LEU A 115 1.57 -6.78 -7.77
C LEU A 115 3.08 -6.80 -7.94
N ARG A 116 3.83 -6.88 -6.82
CA ARG A 116 5.28 -7.08 -6.85
C ARG A 116 5.64 -8.37 -7.58
N GLN A 117 4.97 -9.49 -7.31
CA GLN A 117 5.24 -10.76 -7.99
C GLN A 117 4.95 -10.71 -9.50
N LEU A 118 3.87 -10.05 -9.92
CA LEU A 118 3.55 -9.87 -11.34
C LEU A 118 4.57 -8.99 -12.07
N GLY A 119 5.09 -7.93 -11.41
CA GLY A 119 6.22 -7.15 -11.90
C GLY A 119 7.55 -7.94 -11.91
N ARG A 120 7.61 -9.10 -11.22
CA ARG A 120 8.75 -10.00 -11.29
C ARG A 120 8.58 -11.01 -12.43
N ARG A 121 8.86 -10.61 -13.69
CA ARG A 121 9.12 -11.62 -14.75
C ARG A 121 10.27 -12.54 -14.29
N PRO A 122 10.16 -13.88 -14.46
CA PRO A 122 11.29 -14.76 -14.24
C PRO A 122 12.39 -14.33 -15.22
N VAL A 123 13.60 -14.11 -14.69
CA VAL A 123 14.78 -13.95 -15.53
C VAL A 123 15.01 -15.28 -16.26
N SER A 124 14.52 -15.36 -17.49
CA SER A 124 14.88 -16.42 -18.42
C SER A 124 16.37 -16.27 -18.71
N GLY A 125 17.23 -17.02 -18.02
CA GLY A 125 18.67 -16.94 -18.30
C GLY A 125 19.66 -17.50 -17.28
N ALA A 126 19.26 -18.08 -16.15
CA ALA A 126 20.22 -18.81 -15.31
C ALA A 126 20.29 -20.28 -15.77
N ARG A 127 20.90 -20.53 -16.94
CA ARG A 127 21.38 -21.87 -17.27
C ARG A 127 22.54 -22.16 -16.31
N VAL A 128 22.25 -22.89 -15.24
CA VAL A 128 23.30 -23.46 -14.39
C VAL A 128 23.92 -24.60 -15.19
N GLU A 129 25.04 -24.33 -15.87
CA GLU A 129 25.87 -25.41 -16.37
C GLU A 129 26.59 -26.03 -15.16
N LEU A 130 26.03 -27.15 -14.70
CA LEU A 130 26.74 -28.10 -13.86
C LEU A 130 27.89 -28.67 -14.70
N LEU A 131 29.08 -28.10 -14.54
CA LEU A 131 30.32 -28.78 -14.94
C LEU A 131 30.47 -30.00 -14.05
N ALA A 132 30.03 -31.14 -14.57
CA ALA A 132 30.34 -32.45 -14.02
C ALA A 132 31.78 -32.83 -14.44
N ALA A 133 32.58 -33.15 -13.40
CA ALA A 133 33.81 -33.96 -13.34
C ALA A 133 34.84 -33.85 -14.48
#